data_AF-A0AAW6SP37-F1
#
_entry.id   AF-A0AAW6SP37-F1
#
_cell.length_a   1.000
_cell.length_b   1.000
_cell.length_c   1.000
_cell.angle_alpha   90.00
_cell.angle_beta   90.00
_cell.angle_gamma   90.00
#
_symmetry.space_group_name_H-M   'P 1'
#
loop_
_entity.id
_entity.type
_entity.pdbx_description
1 polymer ?
#
loop_
_entity_poly.entity_id
_entity_poly.type
_entity_poly.pdbx_seq_one_letter_code
_entity_poly.pdbx_strand_id
1 'polypeptide(L)'
;MNSPPSKSPSADETRPAPAETNGGQDPLAHLPAPLRRLAAWFERGDQGLAHVERWLIALCVLGMATASIANVIGRNVFNYSLPFTEELMQILQLWLTFLGISYGARAGRHIRVTALLDFMPPWLRKVLLIAGQVITCALLAYLAWLAVDYLQSLAKSGRVTPSLRWSLAALYAVVPLGLALGALQYLMAILRNLLAQGAWLSWRTAEMDENEEVDGSGAL
;
A
#
# COMPACT_ATOMS: atom_id res chain seq x y z
N MET A 1 74.14 13.71 2.61
CA MET A 1 72.70 13.80 2.96
C MET A 1 72.19 12.39 3.20
N ASN A 2 71.50 12.01 4.26
CA ASN A 2 71.17 12.57 5.57
C ASN A 2 70.68 11.36 6.42
N SER A 3 70.87 11.40 7.73
CA SER A 3 70.58 10.32 8.71
C SER A 3 69.07 9.96 8.86
N PRO A 4 68.71 8.78 9.43
CA PRO A 4 67.35 8.37 9.87
C PRO A 4 67.05 8.89 11.31
N PRO A 5 66.00 8.50 12.10
CA PRO A 5 64.64 7.94 11.88
C PRO A 5 63.51 8.79 12.59
N SER A 6 62.21 8.58 12.32
CA SER A 6 61.11 9.07 13.20
C SER A 6 59.75 8.42 12.91
N LYS A 7 59.05 8.07 13.99
CA LYS A 7 57.77 7.35 14.11
C LYS A 7 56.55 8.04 13.49
N SER A 8 55.48 7.22 13.38
CA SER A 8 54.04 7.54 13.52
C SER A 8 53.20 7.42 12.23
N PRO A 9 51.87 7.29 12.31
CA PRO A 9 51.11 6.16 12.85
C PRO A 9 50.02 5.67 11.85
N SER A 10 49.51 4.45 12.04
CA SER A 10 48.16 4.00 11.64
C SER A 10 47.48 4.68 10.43
N ALA A 11 47.66 4.11 9.23
CA ALA A 11 46.87 4.46 8.04
C ALA A 11 46.08 3.26 7.52
N ASP A 12 45.59 2.43 8.44
CA ASP A 12 44.54 1.42 8.21
C ASP A 12 43.26 1.87 8.95
N GLU A 13 42.90 3.14 8.78
CA GLU A 13 41.76 3.78 9.45
C GLU A 13 41.01 4.74 8.52
N THR A 14 40.83 4.35 7.26
CA THR A 14 39.87 4.98 6.33
C THR A 14 39.11 3.94 5.51
N ARG A 15 39.06 2.70 6.00
CA ARG A 15 37.98 1.80 5.61
C ARG A 15 36.81 2.11 6.53
N PRO A 16 35.71 2.75 6.06
CA PRO A 16 34.51 2.82 6.88
C PRO A 16 34.18 1.38 7.27
N ALA A 17 34.18 1.12 8.58
CA ALA A 17 33.78 -0.16 9.14
C ALA A 17 32.47 -0.57 8.45
N PRO A 18 32.30 -1.86 8.06
CA PRO A 18 31.03 -2.30 7.50
C PRO A 18 29.97 -1.87 8.50
N ALA A 19 29.13 -0.90 8.07
CA ALA A 19 28.09 -0.33 8.90
C ALA A 19 27.39 -1.50 9.54
N GLU A 20 27.62 -1.67 10.85
CA GLU A 20 27.03 -2.76 11.59
C GLU A 20 25.55 -2.68 11.26
N THR A 21 25.11 -3.74 10.60
CA THR A 21 23.72 -4.03 10.34
C THR A 21 23.04 -3.93 11.69
N ASN A 22 22.50 -2.75 11.97
CA ASN A 22 21.75 -2.45 13.17
C ASN A 22 20.45 -3.23 13.00
N GLY A 23 20.54 -4.51 13.35
CA GLY A 23 19.45 -5.45 13.29
C GLY A 23 18.31 -4.88 14.13
N GLY A 24 17.14 -4.82 13.51
CA GLY A 24 15.88 -4.73 14.25
C GLY A 24 15.79 -3.64 15.30
N GLN A 25 16.12 -2.38 14.96
CA GLN A 25 15.56 -1.27 15.75
C GLN A 25 14.08 -1.17 15.42
N ASP A 26 13.28 -1.93 16.19
CA ASP A 26 11.82 -1.86 16.20
C ASP A 26 11.40 -0.39 16.27
N PRO A 27 10.73 0.16 15.24
CA PRO A 27 10.27 1.55 15.20
C PRO A 27 9.26 1.92 16.30
N LEU A 28 8.94 0.95 17.16
CA LEU A 28 7.97 0.99 18.24
C LEU A 28 8.65 0.93 19.62
N ALA A 29 9.99 0.90 19.70
CA ALA A 29 10.73 0.74 20.96
C ALA A 29 10.54 1.91 21.94
N HIS A 30 10.21 3.11 21.46
CA HIS A 30 9.96 4.30 22.30
C HIS A 30 8.52 4.38 22.85
N LEU A 31 7.64 3.44 22.52
CA LEU A 31 6.25 3.41 22.99
C LEU A 31 6.12 2.74 24.37
N PRO A 32 5.16 3.17 25.20
CA PRO A 32 4.80 2.41 26.39
C PRO A 32 4.35 1.00 26.00
N ALA A 33 4.83 -0.01 26.73
CA ALA A 33 4.61 -1.44 26.47
C ALA A 33 3.17 -1.87 26.10
N PRO A 34 2.08 -1.31 26.68
CA PRO A 34 0.72 -1.69 26.28
C PRO A 34 0.35 -1.28 24.85
N LEU A 35 0.77 -0.08 24.41
CA LEU A 35 0.47 0.43 23.06
C LEU A 35 1.22 -0.35 21.97
N ARG A 36 2.47 -0.76 22.26
CA ARG A 36 3.25 -1.63 21.36
C ARG A 36 2.62 -3.01 21.19
N ARG A 37 2.06 -3.58 22.25
CA ARG A 37 1.39 -4.90 22.20
C ARG A 37 0.09 -4.84 21.40
N LEU A 38 -0.71 -3.79 21.55
CA LEU A 38 -1.94 -3.59 20.78
C LEU A 38 -1.62 -3.38 19.29
N ALA A 39 -0.65 -2.53 18.97
CA ALA A 39 -0.20 -2.32 17.60
C ALA A 39 0.30 -3.62 16.95
N ALA A 40 1.16 -4.38 17.64
CA ALA A 40 1.68 -5.65 17.13
C ALA A 40 0.62 -6.76 17.02
N TRP A 41 -0.45 -6.73 17.81
CA TRP A 41 -1.56 -7.67 17.69
C TRP A 41 -2.44 -7.33 16.48
N PHE A 42 -2.67 -6.03 16.25
CA PHE A 42 -3.40 -5.55 15.10
C PHE A 42 -2.64 -5.77 13.79
N GLU A 43 -1.32 -5.53 13.77
CA GLU A 43 -0.45 -5.83 12.62
C GLU A 43 -0.48 -7.31 12.26
N ARG A 44 -0.54 -8.23 13.24
CA ARG A 44 -0.68 -9.67 12.98
C ARG A 44 -2.03 -10.03 12.35
N GLY A 45 -3.12 -9.43 12.84
CA GLY A 45 -4.45 -9.61 12.24
C GLY A 45 -4.50 -9.07 10.82
N ASP A 46 -3.89 -7.90 10.60
CA ASP A 46 -3.78 -7.26 9.31
C ASP A 46 -2.96 -8.10 8.31
N GLN A 47 -1.86 -8.72 8.74
CA GLN A 47 -1.07 -9.65 7.92
C GLN A 47 -1.87 -10.89 7.48
N GLY A 48 -2.70 -11.44 8.38
CA GLY A 48 -3.62 -12.53 8.03
C GLY A 48 -4.62 -12.11 6.95
N LEU A 49 -5.21 -10.92 7.11
CA LEU A 49 -6.12 -10.34 6.11
C LEU A 49 -5.41 -10.13 4.76
N ALA A 50 -4.18 -9.64 4.74
CA ALA A 50 -3.41 -9.48 3.50
C ALA A 50 -3.19 -10.81 2.76
N HIS A 51 -2.99 -11.90 3.49
CA HIS A 51 -2.83 -13.21 2.88
C HIS A 51 -4.13 -13.64 2.19
N VAL A 52 -5.27 -13.47 2.88
CA VAL A 52 -6.61 -13.74 2.32
C VAL A 52 -6.91 -12.85 1.12
N GLU A 53 -6.63 -11.54 1.19
CA GLU A 53 -6.81 -10.61 0.07
C GLU A 53 -6.01 -11.03 -1.16
N ARG A 54 -4.75 -11.44 -0.99
CA ARG A 54 -3.91 -11.93 -2.11
C ARG A 54 -4.52 -13.15 -2.78
N TRP A 55 -4.99 -14.12 -1.99
CA TRP A 55 -5.66 -15.31 -2.52
C TRP A 55 -6.96 -14.98 -3.24
N LEU A 56 -7.78 -14.08 -2.67
CA LEU A 56 -9.02 -13.62 -3.30
C LEU A 56 -8.76 -12.90 -4.62
N ILE A 57 -7.79 -11.99 -4.66
CA ILE A 57 -7.37 -11.28 -5.88
C ILE A 57 -6.91 -12.29 -6.94
N ALA A 58 -6.05 -13.24 -6.58
CA ALA A 58 -5.59 -14.28 -7.49
C ALA A 58 -6.77 -15.11 -8.04
N LEU A 59 -7.72 -15.49 -7.18
CA LEU A 59 -8.92 -16.21 -7.57
C LEU A 59 -9.81 -15.39 -8.53
N CYS A 60 -9.98 -14.09 -8.29
CA CYS A 60 -10.73 -13.21 -9.19
C CYS A 60 -10.08 -13.15 -10.58
N VAL A 61 -8.76 -12.98 -10.64
CA VAL A 61 -8.02 -12.92 -11.92
C VAL A 61 -8.12 -14.24 -12.68
N LEU A 62 -7.93 -15.38 -11.99
CA LEU A 62 -8.10 -16.70 -12.60
C LEU A 62 -9.54 -16.94 -13.06
N GLY A 63 -10.53 -16.51 -12.27
CA GLY A 63 -11.94 -16.55 -12.63
C GLY A 63 -12.25 -15.73 -13.89
N MET A 64 -11.71 -14.52 -13.99
CA MET A 64 -11.86 -13.68 -15.19
C MET A 64 -11.20 -14.31 -16.42
N ALA A 65 -9.99 -14.87 -16.26
CA ALA A 65 -9.30 -15.53 -17.37
C ALA A 65 -10.08 -16.76 -17.87
N THR A 66 -10.54 -17.62 -16.96
CA THR A 66 -11.33 -18.81 -17.32
C THR A 66 -12.66 -18.45 -17.95
N ALA A 67 -13.38 -17.48 -17.40
CA ALA A 67 -14.62 -16.96 -17.96
C ALA A 67 -14.40 -16.38 -19.37
N SER A 68 -13.35 -15.57 -19.57
CA SER A 68 -12.99 -15.03 -20.88
C SER A 68 -12.73 -16.12 -21.92
N ILE A 69 -11.93 -17.14 -21.56
CA ILE A 69 -11.63 -18.28 -22.43
C ILE A 69 -12.91 -19.05 -22.76
N ALA A 70 -13.75 -19.34 -21.77
CA ALA A 70 -15.02 -20.03 -21.97
C ALA A 70 -15.94 -19.28 -22.93
N ASN A 71 -16.01 -17.95 -22.83
CA ASN A 71 -16.81 -17.11 -23.74
C ASN A 71 -16.27 -17.15 -25.17
N VAL A 72 -14.95 -17.08 -25.34
CA VAL A 72 -14.29 -17.15 -26.66
C VAL A 72 -14.52 -18.52 -27.31
N ILE A 73 -14.39 -19.61 -26.56
CA ILE A 73 -14.69 -20.97 -27.03
C ILE A 73 -16.17 -21.10 -27.40
N GLY A 74 -17.08 -20.63 -26.53
CA GLY A 74 -18.53 -20.63 -26.78
C GLY A 74 -18.87 -19.94 -28.10
N ARG A 75 -18.34 -18.75 -28.31
CA ARG A 75 -18.61 -17.97 -29.51
C ARG A 75 -18.00 -18.57 -30.77
N ASN A 76 -16.75 -19.03 -30.70
CA ASN A 76 -16.00 -19.45 -31.89
C ASN A 76 -16.25 -20.91 -32.29
N VAL A 77 -16.59 -21.78 -31.34
CA VAL A 77 -16.83 -23.22 -31.59
C VAL A 77 -18.33 -23.51 -31.67
N PHE A 78 -19.13 -22.93 -30.76
CA PHE A 78 -20.55 -23.25 -30.63
C PHE A 78 -21.48 -22.18 -31.26
N ASN A 79 -20.93 -21.09 -31.81
CA ASN A 79 -21.69 -19.93 -32.31
C ASN A 79 -22.72 -19.37 -31.30
N TYR A 80 -22.49 -19.60 -30.00
CA TYR A 80 -23.37 -19.17 -28.92
C TYR A 80 -22.55 -18.49 -27.82
N SER A 81 -22.89 -17.23 -27.51
CA SER A 81 -22.29 -16.49 -26.39
C SER A 81 -23.00 -16.83 -25.09
N LEU A 82 -22.24 -17.06 -24.03
CA LEU A 82 -22.78 -17.38 -22.70
C LEU A 82 -23.12 -16.07 -21.96
N PRO A 83 -24.41 -15.69 -21.83
CA PRO A 83 -24.80 -14.39 -21.25
C PRO A 83 -24.36 -14.25 -19.78
N PHE A 84 -24.30 -15.36 -19.04
CA PHE A 84 -23.83 -15.35 -17.66
C PHE A 84 -22.35 -14.94 -17.51
N THR A 85 -21.56 -15.11 -18.57
CA THR A 85 -20.11 -14.83 -18.51
C THR A 85 -19.84 -13.33 -18.43
N GLU A 86 -20.65 -12.52 -19.11
CA GLU A 86 -20.52 -11.06 -19.06
C GLU A 86 -20.82 -10.52 -17.66
N GLU A 87 -21.91 -11.00 -17.05
CA GLU A 87 -22.26 -10.65 -15.66
C GLU A 87 -21.18 -11.11 -14.68
N LEU A 88 -20.67 -12.35 -14.83
CA LEU A 88 -19.61 -12.87 -13.98
C LEU A 88 -18.34 -12.02 -14.08
N MET A 89 -17.96 -11.60 -15.29
CA MET A 89 -16.77 -10.77 -15.48
C MET A 89 -16.91 -9.42 -14.78
N GLN A 90 -18.08 -8.78 -14.86
CA GLN A 90 -18.36 -7.51 -14.19
C GLN A 90 -18.29 -7.65 -12.66
N ILE A 91 -18.85 -8.74 -12.13
CA ILE A 91 -18.82 -9.03 -10.69
C ILE A 91 -17.37 -9.25 -10.24
N LEU A 92 -16.60 -10.08 -10.95
CA LEU A 92 -15.20 -10.36 -10.59
C LEU A 92 -14.30 -9.13 -10.71
N GLN A 93 -14.53 -8.28 -11.72
CA GLN A 93 -13.80 -7.03 -11.88
C GLN A 93 -14.11 -6.04 -10.74
N LEU A 94 -15.37 -5.97 -10.30
CA LEU A 94 -15.76 -5.17 -9.14
C LEU A 94 -15.04 -5.67 -7.87
N TRP A 95 -15.06 -6.98 -7.61
CA TRP A 95 -14.37 -7.58 -6.47
C TRP A 95 -12.87 -7.31 -6.52
N LEU A 96 -12.24 -7.52 -7.67
CA LEU A 96 -10.83 -7.23 -7.91
C LEU A 96 -10.48 -5.76 -7.64
N THR A 97 -11.33 -4.83 -8.05
CA THR A 97 -11.10 -3.39 -7.87
C THR A 97 -11.10 -3.02 -6.39
N PHE A 98 -12.11 -3.42 -5.63
CA PHE A 98 -12.22 -3.03 -4.22
C PHE A 98 -11.25 -3.78 -3.30
N LEU A 99 -10.99 -5.07 -3.57
CA LEU A 99 -9.91 -5.80 -2.90
C LEU A 99 -8.54 -5.22 -3.26
N GLY A 100 -8.35 -4.82 -4.52
CA GLY A 100 -7.14 -4.16 -5.00
C GLY A 100 -6.89 -2.79 -4.36
N ILE A 101 -7.94 -2.00 -4.11
CA ILE A 101 -7.84 -0.72 -3.38
C ILE A 101 -7.35 -0.97 -1.95
N SER A 102 -7.95 -1.92 -1.24
CA SER A 102 -7.52 -2.27 0.12
C SER A 102 -6.07 -2.76 0.14
N TYR A 103 -5.69 -3.65 -0.77
CA TYR A 103 -4.33 -4.16 -0.88
C TYR A 103 -3.31 -3.07 -1.28
N GLY A 104 -3.70 -2.17 -2.19
CA GLY A 104 -2.88 -1.06 -2.67
C GLY A 104 -2.64 0.00 -1.60
N ALA A 105 -3.64 0.29 -0.76
CA ALA A 105 -3.49 1.18 0.41
C ALA A 105 -2.37 0.68 1.33
N ARG A 106 -2.26 -0.64 1.52
CA ARG A 106 -1.22 -1.29 2.34
C ARG A 106 0.18 -1.11 1.79
N ALA A 107 0.31 -1.22 0.48
CA ALA A 107 1.59 -1.06 -0.19
C ALA A 107 2.15 0.35 0.02
N GLY A 108 1.35 1.30 0.52
CA GLY A 108 1.81 2.62 0.99
C GLY A 108 2.49 3.45 -0.10
N ARG A 109 2.39 3.01 -1.36
CA ARG A 109 2.89 3.67 -2.56
C ARG A 109 1.87 4.68 -3.04
N HIS A 110 1.35 5.51 -2.13
CA HIS A 110 0.99 6.84 -2.60
C HIS A 110 2.23 7.37 -3.28
N ILE A 111 2.09 7.68 -4.56
CA ILE A 111 3.10 8.38 -5.34
C ILE A 111 3.25 9.71 -4.63
N ARG A 112 4.17 9.76 -3.66
CA ARG A 112 4.59 11.00 -3.03
C ARG A 112 5.31 11.70 -4.15
N VAL A 113 4.79 12.85 -4.56
CA VAL A 113 5.52 13.74 -5.45
C VAL A 113 6.68 14.28 -4.61
N THR A 114 7.74 13.47 -4.46
CA THR A 114 8.94 13.81 -3.69
C THR A 114 9.56 15.06 -4.26
N ALA A 115 9.56 15.21 -5.58
CA ALA A 115 10.07 16.40 -6.27
C ALA A 115 9.50 17.74 -5.76
N LEU A 116 8.24 17.80 -5.32
CA LEU A 116 7.67 19.05 -4.77
C LEU A 116 7.94 19.21 -3.26
N LEU A 117 8.18 18.09 -2.57
CA LEU A 117 8.47 18.02 -1.14
C LEU A 117 9.95 18.28 -0.83
N ASP A 118 10.85 18.04 -1.78
CA ASP A 118 12.30 18.20 -1.62
C ASP A 118 12.73 19.69 -1.63
N PHE A 119 11.90 20.58 -2.19
CA PHE A 119 12.10 22.04 -2.10
C PHE A 119 11.58 22.68 -0.80
N MET A 120 10.94 21.90 0.09
CA MET A 120 10.28 22.42 1.29
C MET A 120 11.04 22.08 2.57
N PRO A 121 10.96 22.93 3.62
CA PRO A 121 11.58 22.63 4.90
C PRO A 121 10.97 21.36 5.54
N PRO A 122 11.77 20.60 6.31
CA PRO A 122 11.41 19.24 6.76
C PRO A 122 10.13 19.16 7.60
N TRP A 123 9.78 20.24 8.30
CA TRP A 123 8.54 20.34 9.08
C TRP A 123 7.30 20.42 8.17
N LEU A 124 7.37 21.17 7.08
CA LEU A 124 6.25 21.37 6.15
C LEU A 124 6.01 20.10 5.32
N ARG A 125 7.09 19.40 4.94
CA ARG A 125 7.04 18.08 4.30
C ARG A 125 6.25 17.07 5.13
N LYS A 126 6.51 17.00 6.45
CA LYS A 126 5.79 16.09 7.34
C LYS A 126 4.30 16.45 7.44
N VAL A 127 3.97 17.74 7.55
CA VAL A 127 2.57 18.21 7.63
C VAL A 127 1.80 17.88 6.35
N LEU A 128 2.36 18.14 5.16
CA LEU A 128 1.70 17.84 3.89
C LEU A 128 1.45 16.34 3.71
N LEU A 129 2.40 15.50 4.11
CA LEU A 129 2.23 14.04 4.06
C LEU A 129 1.11 13.56 4.97
N ILE A 130 1.05 14.06 6.21
CA ILE A 130 -0.04 13.73 7.15
C ILE A 130 -1.38 14.24 6.60
N ALA A 131 -1.43 15.48 6.12
CA ALA A 131 -2.63 16.09 5.56
C ALA A 131 -3.19 15.26 4.39
N GLY A 132 -2.32 14.83 3.45
CA GLY A 132 -2.73 13.99 2.33
C GLY A 132 -3.29 12.63 2.76
N GLN A 133 -2.67 12.00 3.77
CA GLN A 133 -3.18 10.76 4.34
C GLN A 133 -4.54 10.97 5.03
N VAL A 134 -4.69 12.05 5.80
CA VAL A 134 -5.96 12.39 6.48
C VAL A 134 -7.08 12.62 5.47
N ILE A 135 -6.82 13.39 4.41
CA ILE A 135 -7.80 13.65 3.34
C ILE A 135 -8.22 12.35 2.67
N THR A 136 -7.25 11.48 2.33
CA THR A 136 -7.54 10.18 1.70
C THR A 136 -8.33 9.26 2.63
N CYS A 137 -7.96 9.21 3.90
CA CYS A 137 -8.69 8.45 4.93
C CYS A 137 -10.14 8.93 5.06
N ALA A 138 -10.35 10.25 5.15
CA ALA A 138 -11.68 10.84 5.27
C ALA A 138 -12.53 10.57 4.02
N LEU A 139 -11.94 10.71 2.83
CA LEU A 139 -12.61 10.42 1.56
C LEU A 139 -13.04 8.94 1.48
N LEU A 140 -12.15 8.01 1.81
CA LEU A 140 -12.48 6.58 1.81
C LEU A 140 -13.55 6.22 2.84
N ALA A 141 -13.51 6.81 4.03
CA ALA A 141 -14.54 6.61 5.05
C ALA A 141 -15.91 7.16 4.60
N TYR A 142 -15.92 8.34 3.97
CA TYR A 142 -17.14 8.93 3.41
C TYR A 142 -17.73 8.08 2.29
N LEU A 143 -16.90 7.60 1.36
CA LEU A 143 -17.33 6.70 0.29
C LEU A 143 -17.83 5.36 0.84
N ALA A 144 -17.20 4.83 1.90
CA ALA A 144 -17.67 3.60 2.55
C ALA A 144 -19.08 3.80 3.14
N TRP A 145 -19.34 4.93 3.79
CA TRP A 145 -20.67 5.26 4.32
C TRP A 145 -21.71 5.36 3.21
N LEU A 146 -21.40 6.06 2.12
CA LEU A 146 -22.28 6.18 0.96
C LEU A 146 -22.55 4.81 0.31
N ALA A 147 -21.54 3.95 0.24
CA ALA A 147 -21.69 2.59 -0.29
C ALA A 147 -22.62 1.73 0.58
N VAL A 148 -22.60 1.89 1.90
CA VAL A 148 -23.54 1.20 2.80
C VAL A 148 -24.97 1.67 2.57
N ASP A 149 -25.19 2.98 2.45
CA ASP A 149 -26.53 3.53 2.16
C ASP A 149 -27.08 3.05 0.81
N TYR A 150 -26.22 3.03 -0.21
CA TYR A 150 -26.54 2.44 -1.50
C TYR A 150 -26.90 0.95 -1.39
N LEU A 151 -26.16 0.19 -0.60
CA LEU A 151 -26.40 -1.23 -0.38
C LEU A 151 -27.76 -1.50 0.27
N GLN A 152 -28.14 -0.68 1.26
CA GLN A 152 -29.44 -0.76 1.92
C GLN A 152 -30.57 -0.46 0.93
N SER A 153 -30.39 0.54 0.09
CA SER A 153 -31.35 0.87 -0.98
C SER A 153 -31.50 -0.26 -2.00
N LEU A 154 -30.39 -0.93 -2.33
CA LEU A 154 -30.37 -2.10 -3.22
C LEU A 154 -31.08 -3.31 -2.59
N ALA A 155 -30.83 -3.56 -1.30
CA ALA A 155 -31.45 -4.65 -0.56
C ALA A 155 -32.97 -4.48 -0.46
N LYS A 156 -33.45 -3.26 -0.20
CA LYS A 156 -34.89 -2.92 -0.19
C LYS A 156 -35.55 -3.12 -1.56
N SER A 157 -34.82 -2.85 -2.64
CA SER A 157 -35.32 -2.97 -4.00
C SER A 157 -35.39 -4.42 -4.50
N GLY A 158 -34.79 -5.38 -3.80
CA GLY A 158 -34.82 -6.80 -4.17
C GLY A 158 -34.19 -7.11 -5.54
N ARG A 159 -33.31 -6.25 -6.05
CA ARG A 159 -32.74 -6.41 -7.39
C ARG A 159 -31.81 -7.63 -7.44
N VAL A 160 -32.00 -8.44 -8.47
CA VAL A 160 -31.19 -9.63 -8.74
C VAL A 160 -30.50 -9.51 -10.09
N THR A 161 -29.40 -10.23 -10.29
CA THR A 161 -28.73 -10.29 -11.59
C THR A 161 -29.62 -10.97 -12.64
N PRO A 162 -29.66 -10.47 -13.89
CA PRO A 162 -30.57 -10.98 -14.93
C PRO A 162 -30.36 -12.45 -15.25
N SER A 163 -29.10 -12.90 -15.33
CA SER A 163 -28.76 -14.27 -15.74
C SER A 163 -28.55 -15.20 -14.55
N LEU A 164 -27.79 -14.78 -13.53
CA LEU A 164 -27.50 -15.65 -12.36
C LEU A 164 -28.58 -15.59 -11.27
N ARG A 165 -29.49 -14.61 -11.30
CA ARG A 165 -30.53 -14.38 -10.29
C ARG A 165 -30.01 -14.29 -8.86
N TRP A 166 -28.76 -13.88 -8.67
CA TRP A 166 -28.19 -13.63 -7.36
C TRP A 166 -28.53 -12.23 -6.86
N SER A 167 -28.63 -12.08 -5.55
CA SER A 167 -28.87 -10.79 -4.91
C SER A 167 -27.71 -9.84 -5.20
N LEU A 168 -27.99 -8.74 -5.90
CA LEU A 168 -26.99 -7.71 -6.20
C LEU A 168 -26.44 -7.09 -4.91
N ALA A 169 -27.25 -7.01 -3.87
CA ALA A 169 -26.82 -6.50 -2.56
C ALA A 169 -25.72 -7.38 -1.94
N ALA A 170 -25.76 -8.70 -2.12
CA ALA A 170 -24.68 -9.56 -1.61
C ALA A 170 -23.38 -9.35 -2.40
N LEU A 171 -23.49 -9.22 -3.73
CA LEU A 171 -22.33 -9.06 -4.62
C LEU A 171 -21.63 -7.71 -4.44
N TYR A 172 -22.38 -6.65 -4.14
CA TYR A 172 -21.87 -5.30 -3.94
C TYR A 172 -21.44 -5.02 -2.49
N ALA A 173 -21.64 -5.96 -1.56
CA ALA A 173 -21.21 -5.79 -0.18
C ALA A 173 -19.68 -5.68 -0.01
N VAL A 174 -18.91 -6.16 -0.99
CA VAL A 174 -17.45 -6.01 -1.03
C VAL A 174 -17.01 -4.54 -1.19
N VAL A 175 -17.86 -3.68 -1.75
CA VAL A 175 -17.59 -2.25 -1.97
C VAL A 175 -17.34 -1.51 -0.66
N PRO A 176 -18.30 -1.44 0.29
CA PRO A 176 -18.05 -0.77 1.57
C PRO A 176 -16.97 -1.48 2.37
N LEU A 177 -16.81 -2.80 2.24
CA LEU A 177 -15.76 -3.56 2.92
C LEU A 177 -14.36 -3.12 2.47
N GLY A 178 -14.08 -3.08 1.17
CA GLY A 178 -12.78 -2.68 0.63
C GLY A 178 -12.44 -1.22 0.94
N LEU A 179 -13.44 -0.33 0.89
CA LEU A 179 -13.27 1.08 1.25
C LEU A 179 -12.99 1.27 2.75
N ALA A 180 -13.71 0.54 3.62
CA ALA A 180 -13.50 0.58 5.06
C ALA A 180 -12.11 0.03 5.46
N LEU A 181 -11.69 -1.08 4.84
CA LEU A 181 -10.36 -1.64 5.04
C LEU A 181 -9.26 -0.68 4.57
N GLY A 182 -9.45 -0.02 3.41
CA GLY A 182 -8.53 1.02 2.94
C GLY A 182 -8.45 2.20 3.92
N ALA A 183 -9.59 2.71 4.39
CA ALA A 183 -9.65 3.80 5.37
C ALA A 183 -8.94 3.42 6.68
N LEU A 184 -9.15 2.20 7.18
CA LEU A 184 -8.51 1.69 8.39
C LEU A 184 -6.98 1.67 8.26
N GLN A 185 -6.46 1.29 7.10
CA GLN A 185 -5.01 1.28 6.84
C GLN A 185 -4.42 2.69 6.81
N TYR A 186 -5.11 3.66 6.18
CA TYR A 186 -4.69 5.06 6.22
C TYR A 186 -4.74 5.64 7.63
N LEU A 187 -5.76 5.30 8.41
CA LEU A 187 -5.85 5.70 9.81
C LEU A 187 -4.64 5.20 10.61
N MET A 188 -4.23 3.94 10.42
CA MET A 188 -3.02 3.41 11.05
C MET A 188 -1.75 4.12 10.60
N ALA A 189 -1.64 4.43 9.31
CA ALA A 189 -0.50 5.17 8.78
C ALA A 189 -0.40 6.56 9.43
N ILE A 190 -1.53 7.26 9.60
CA ILE A 190 -1.62 8.56 10.27
C ILE A 190 -1.21 8.44 11.75
N LEU A 191 -1.77 7.47 12.47
CA LEU A 191 -1.43 7.24 13.88
C LEU A 191 0.05 6.93 14.05
N ARG A 192 0.63 6.09 13.19
CA ARG A 192 2.06 5.77 13.22
C ARG A 192 2.92 6.99 12.92
N ASN A 193 2.51 7.86 12.00
CA ASN A 193 3.24 9.08 11.65
C ASN A 193 3.12 10.20 12.70
N LEU A 194 1.99 10.25 13.43
CA LEU A 194 1.78 11.15 14.57
C LEU A 194 2.55 10.68 15.82
N LEU A 195 2.63 9.37 16.06
CA LEU A 195 3.31 8.79 17.23
C LEU A 195 4.82 8.54 17.00
N ALA A 196 5.28 8.46 15.74
CA ALA A 196 6.70 8.41 15.40
C ALA A 196 7.28 9.83 15.27
N GLN A 197 8.28 10.14 16.09
CA GLN A 197 8.91 11.47 16.12
C GLN A 197 9.86 11.73 14.93
N GLY A 198 10.20 10.72 14.11
CA GLY A 198 11.08 10.87 12.94
C GLY A 198 10.33 10.94 11.60
N ALA A 199 10.67 11.91 10.75
CA ALA A 199 10.26 11.93 9.35
C ALA A 199 11.19 10.98 8.56
N TRP A 200 10.69 9.79 8.21
CA TRP A 200 11.43 8.83 7.39
C TRP A 200 10.95 8.88 5.94
N LEU A 201 11.90 8.95 5.01
CA LEU A 201 11.64 9.13 3.58
C LEU A 201 11.27 7.85 2.84
N SER A 202 11.92 6.73 3.15
CA SER A 202 11.67 5.43 2.54
C SER A 202 12.41 4.31 3.30
N TRP A 203 12.12 3.04 3.00
CA TRP A 203 12.67 1.87 3.70
C TRP A 203 14.05 1.38 3.19
N ARG A 204 14.78 2.14 2.38
CA ARG A 204 16.14 1.72 1.96
C ARG A 204 17.12 2.82 1.57
N THR A 205 16.72 4.08 1.54
CA THR A 205 17.66 5.15 1.21
C THR A 205 17.33 6.36 2.07
N ALA A 206 18.27 6.69 2.97
CA ALA A 206 18.50 8.09 3.30
C ALA A 206 18.90 8.78 1.98
N GLU A 207 18.39 9.98 1.72
CA GLU A 207 18.99 10.86 0.72
C GLU A 207 20.47 11.00 1.11
N MET A 208 21.33 10.27 0.41
CA MET A 208 22.73 10.65 0.31
C MET A 208 22.69 11.91 -0.54
N ASP A 209 23.14 13.01 0.05
CA ASP A 209 23.33 14.28 -0.65
C ASP A 209 24.14 14.03 -1.93
N GLU A 210 23.48 13.99 -3.08
CA GLU A 210 24.08 13.84 -4.42
C GLU A 210 24.89 15.08 -4.85
N ASN A 211 25.30 15.94 -3.90
CA ASN A 211 25.96 17.21 -4.16
C ASN A 211 27.48 17.19 -3.97
N GLU A 212 28.12 16.05 -3.70
CA GLU A 212 29.59 15.96 -3.63
C GLU A 212 30.28 15.47 -4.92
N GLU A 213 29.55 15.03 -5.97
CA GLU A 213 30.18 14.46 -7.17
C GLU A 213 30.35 15.41 -8.37
N VAL A 214 29.92 16.68 -8.27
CA VAL A 214 30.02 17.62 -9.42
C VAL A 214 31.30 18.48 -9.42
N ASP A 215 32.15 18.45 -8.38
CA ASP A 215 33.39 19.26 -8.35
C ASP A 215 34.67 18.51 -8.80
N GLY A 216 34.57 17.24 -9.20
CA GLY A 216 35.74 16.39 -9.44
C GLY A 216 36.14 16.13 -10.89
N SER A 217 35.28 16.42 -11.88
CA SER A 217 35.50 15.99 -13.27
C SER A 217 35.48 17.16 -14.26
N GLY A 218 36.41 18.10 -14.07
CA GLY A 218 36.64 19.24 -14.97
C GLY A 218 38.11 19.57 -15.23
N ALA A 219 39.05 18.71 -14.80
CA ALA A 219 40.47 18.88 -15.12
C ALA A 219 41.12 17.50 -15.26
N LEU A 220 41.24 17.07 -16.52
CA LEU A 220 42.44 16.53 -17.19
C LEU A 220 42.00 15.75 -18.44
#